data_AF-A0A485CQA2-F1
#
_entry.id   AF-A0A485CQA2-F1
#
_cell.length_a   1.000
_cell.length_b   1.000
_cell.length_c   1.000
_cell.angle_alpha   90.00
_cell.angle_beta   90.00
_cell.angle_gamma   90.00
#
_symmetry.space_group_name_H-M   'P 1'
#
loop_
_entity.id
_entity.type
_entity.pdbx_description
1 polymer ?
#
loop_
_entity_poly.entity_id
_entity_poly.type
_entity_poly.pdbx_seq_one_letter_code
_entity_poly.pdbx_strand_id
1 'polypeptide(L)'
;MLGATWLVMKSESTLQSTMRKHARGLLIALLAIIAVISLWTPQIHPQIAERWFSLPNLYYLLPVPLLVIAASALIWRHLGREASHAQPFILTLVLVFLGFSGLGISIWPAIIPPSITLWQAAAPEQSQEFMLIGALFIIPVILVYTFWSYYVFRGKVPQDEGYH
;
A
#
# COMPACT_ATOMS: atom_id res chain seq x y z
N MET A 1 3.13 -8.53 5.27
CA MET A 1 4.26 -7.84 4.62
C MET A 1 4.61 -6.52 5.31
N LEU A 2 3.68 -5.55 5.38
CA LEU A 2 3.92 -4.22 5.97
C LEU A 2 4.46 -4.26 7.41
N GLY A 3 3.85 -5.05 8.29
CA GLY A 3 4.34 -5.24 9.67
C GLY A 3 5.73 -5.89 9.73
N ALA A 4 6.04 -6.84 8.86
CA ALA A 4 7.36 -7.47 8.81
C ALA A 4 8.44 -6.46 8.38
N THR A 5 8.17 -5.64 7.35
CA THR A 5 9.10 -4.57 6.94
C THR A 5 9.23 -3.45 7.98
N TRP A 6 8.18 -3.19 8.76
CA TRP A 6 8.25 -2.27 9.90
C TRP A 6 9.14 -2.82 11.02
N LEU A 7 9.00 -4.12 11.34
CA LEU A 7 9.90 -4.79 12.28
C LEU A 7 11.35 -4.79 11.79
N VAL A 8 11.60 -4.99 10.49
CA VAL A 8 12.96 -4.85 9.92
C VAL A 8 13.53 -3.44 10.15
N MET A 9 12.70 -2.40 10.14
CA MET A 9 13.14 -1.03 10.41
C MET A 9 13.44 -0.78 11.89
N LYS A 10 12.68 -1.40 12.81
CA LYS A 10 12.76 -1.14 14.27
C LYS A 10 13.62 -2.10 15.09
N SER A 11 13.84 -3.31 14.58
CA SER A 11 14.60 -4.36 15.28
C SER A 11 16.09 -4.35 14.95
N GLU A 12 16.87 -4.96 15.84
CA GLU A 12 18.30 -5.19 15.71
C GLU A 12 18.65 -6.69 15.61
N SER A 13 19.92 -6.95 15.29
CA SER A 13 20.57 -8.27 15.39
C SER A 13 19.78 -9.45 14.81
N THR A 14 19.43 -10.42 15.64
CA THR A 14 18.83 -11.71 15.27
C THR A 14 17.38 -11.59 14.85
N LEU A 15 16.61 -10.72 15.51
CA LEU A 15 15.22 -10.47 15.16
C LEU A 15 15.11 -9.82 13.77
N GLN A 16 16.00 -8.86 13.47
CA GLN A 16 16.02 -8.20 12.17
C GLN A 16 16.27 -9.18 11.03
N SER A 17 17.26 -10.08 11.17
CA SER A 17 17.57 -11.07 10.14
C SER A 17 16.42 -12.07 9.92
N THR A 18 15.75 -12.47 10.99
CA THR A 18 14.58 -13.36 10.96
C THR A 18 13.41 -12.68 10.24
N MET A 19 13.12 -11.42 10.57
CA MET A 19 12.05 -10.65 9.93
C MET A 19 12.34 -10.39 8.45
N ARG A 20 13.61 -10.20 8.05
CA ARG A 20 13.98 -10.10 6.62
C ARG A 20 13.64 -11.36 5.84
N LYS A 21 13.87 -12.55 6.42
CA LYS A 21 13.51 -13.84 5.79
C LYS A 21 11.98 -13.98 5.65
N HIS A 22 11.23 -13.69 6.71
CA HIS A 22 9.76 -13.71 6.65
C HIS A 22 9.20 -12.67 5.67
N ALA A 23 9.78 -11.47 5.60
CA ALA A 23 9.36 -10.44 4.66
C ALA A 23 9.51 -10.88 3.20
N ARG A 24 10.56 -11.66 2.86
CA ARG A 24 10.69 -12.23 1.51
C ARG A 24 9.58 -13.23 1.19
N GLY A 25 9.29 -14.15 2.11
CA GLY A 25 8.19 -15.11 1.94
C GLY A 25 6.83 -14.40 1.81
N LEU A 26 6.60 -13.38 2.64
CA LEU A 26 5.38 -12.58 2.61
C LEU A 26 5.25 -11.74 1.33
N LEU A 27 6.36 -11.26 0.75
CA LEU A 27 6.32 -10.56 -0.53
C LEU A 27 5.88 -11.51 -1.65
N ILE A 28 6.43 -12.72 -1.71
CA ILE A 28 6.03 -13.72 -2.71
C ILE A 28 4.57 -14.08 -2.55
N ALA A 29 4.12 -14.34 -1.31
CA ALA A 29 2.71 -14.65 -1.03
C ALA A 29 1.78 -13.50 -1.48
N LEU A 30 2.15 -12.26 -1.19
CA LEU A 30 1.39 -11.07 -1.63
C LEU A 30 1.34 -10.97 -3.16
N LEU A 31 2.47 -11.14 -3.85
CA LEU A 31 2.53 -11.12 -5.30
C LEU A 31 1.71 -12.24 -5.95
N ALA A 32 1.72 -13.45 -5.36
CA ALA A 32 0.91 -14.56 -5.81
C ALA A 32 -0.58 -14.23 -5.70
N ILE A 33 -1.02 -13.66 -4.57
CA ILE A 33 -2.41 -13.22 -4.38
C ILE A 33 -2.78 -12.14 -5.42
N ILE A 34 -1.92 -11.14 -5.61
CA ILE A 34 -2.13 -10.08 -6.62
C ILE A 34 -2.26 -10.69 -8.01
N ALA A 35 -1.39 -11.63 -8.39
CA ALA A 35 -1.42 -12.28 -9.69
C ALA A 35 -2.70 -13.11 -9.89
N VAL A 36 -3.10 -13.90 -8.88
CA VAL A 36 -4.33 -14.69 -8.91
C VAL A 36 -5.54 -13.79 -9.08
N ILE A 37 -5.67 -12.73 -8.27
CA ILE A 37 -6.79 -11.78 -8.38
C ILE A 37 -6.75 -11.07 -9.74
N SER A 38 -5.59 -10.63 -10.20
CA SER A 38 -5.45 -9.92 -11.49
C SER A 38 -5.82 -10.78 -12.69
N LEU A 39 -5.65 -12.10 -12.61
CA LEU A 39 -6.05 -13.02 -13.68
C LEU A 39 -7.51 -13.46 -13.55
N TRP A 40 -7.99 -13.68 -12.32
CA TRP A 40 -9.34 -14.17 -12.04
C TRP A 40 -10.41 -13.09 -12.21
N THR A 41 -10.17 -11.88 -11.71
CA THR A 41 -11.17 -10.80 -11.69
C THR A 41 -11.66 -10.41 -13.10
N PRO A 42 -10.80 -10.24 -14.12
CA PRO A 42 -11.25 -9.94 -15.48
C PRO A 42 -12.09 -11.05 -16.12
N GLN A 43 -11.90 -12.31 -15.71
CA GLN A 43 -12.69 -13.44 -16.23
C GLN A 43 -14.13 -13.42 -15.71
N ILE A 44 -14.33 -12.97 -14.47
CA ILE A 44 -15.68 -12.85 -13.88
C ILE A 44 -16.36 -11.53 -14.27
N HIS A 45 -15.59 -10.45 -14.41
CA HIS A 45 -16.12 -9.12 -14.65
C HIS A 45 -15.60 -8.55 -15.98
N PRO A 46 -16.34 -8.73 -17.09
CA PRO A 46 -15.96 -8.23 -18.42
C PRO A 46 -15.67 -6.73 -18.45
N GLN A 47 -16.36 -5.94 -17.62
CA GLN A 47 -16.13 -4.49 -17.49
C GLN A 47 -14.71 -4.17 -17.00
N ILE A 48 -14.18 -4.98 -16.07
CA ILE A 48 -12.81 -4.83 -15.57
C ILE A 48 -11.82 -5.26 -16.67
N ALA A 49 -12.13 -6.32 -17.41
CA ALA A 49 -11.31 -6.74 -18.54
C ALA A 49 -11.23 -5.64 -19.61
N GLU A 50 -12.36 -5.06 -19.99
CA GLU A 50 -12.41 -3.95 -20.94
C GLU A 50 -11.61 -2.75 -20.42
N ARG A 51 -11.74 -2.39 -19.15
CA ARG A 51 -10.98 -1.28 -18.54
C ARG A 51 -9.47 -1.46 -18.67
N TRP A 52 -8.96 -2.65 -18.34
CA TRP A 52 -7.53 -2.92 -18.25
C TRP A 52 -6.89 -3.33 -19.57
N PHE A 53 -7.64 -4.02 -20.46
CA PHE A 53 -7.09 -4.61 -21.68
C PHE A 53 -7.57 -3.94 -22.98
N SER A 54 -8.51 -2.99 -22.93
CA SER A 54 -8.90 -2.22 -24.12
C SER A 54 -7.86 -1.15 -24.48
N LEU A 55 -7.71 -0.89 -25.78
CA LEU A 55 -6.97 0.28 -26.27
C LEU A 55 -7.92 1.49 -26.31
N PRO A 56 -7.50 2.69 -25.86
CA PRO A 56 -6.15 3.07 -25.41
C PRO A 56 -5.88 2.91 -23.90
N ASN A 57 -6.88 2.51 -23.11
CA ASN A 57 -6.79 2.43 -21.64
C ASN A 57 -5.60 1.61 -21.14
N LEU A 58 -5.25 0.54 -21.86
CA LEU A 58 -4.07 -0.28 -21.58
C LEU A 58 -2.81 0.57 -21.42
N TYR A 59 -2.56 1.55 -22.29
CA TYR A 59 -1.34 2.39 -22.20
C TYR A 59 -1.32 3.28 -20.97
N TYR A 60 -2.48 3.78 -20.55
CA TYR A 60 -2.61 4.61 -19.36
C TYR A 60 -2.53 3.79 -18.06
N LEU A 61 -2.95 2.53 -18.08
CA LEU A 61 -3.00 1.67 -16.91
C LEU A 61 -1.78 0.76 -16.74
N LEU A 62 -1.04 0.46 -17.82
CA LEU A 62 0.20 -0.32 -17.81
C LEU A 62 1.27 0.19 -16.81
N PRO A 63 1.43 1.50 -16.55
CA PRO A 63 2.37 1.97 -15.53
C PRO A 63 2.11 1.39 -14.15
N VAL A 64 0.86 1.09 -13.78
CA VAL A 64 0.52 0.56 -12.45
C VAL A 64 1.14 -0.83 -12.19
N PRO A 65 0.90 -1.88 -13.00
CA PRO A 65 1.54 -3.18 -12.81
C PRO A 65 3.05 -3.12 -12.96
N LEU A 66 3.58 -2.25 -13.83
CA LEU A 66 5.03 -2.04 -13.95
C LEU A 66 5.63 -1.47 -12.66
N LEU A 67 4.99 -0.48 -12.05
CA LEU A 67 5.41 0.08 -10.76
C LEU A 67 5.29 -0.94 -9.62
N VAL A 68 4.27 -1.81 -9.63
CA VAL A 68 4.15 -2.91 -8.66
C VAL A 68 5.33 -3.88 -8.77
N ILE A 69 5.70 -4.27 -9.99
CA ILE A 69 6.86 -5.15 -10.24
C ILE A 69 8.16 -4.44 -9.82
N ALA A 70 8.33 -3.18 -10.20
CA ALA A 70 9.52 -2.40 -9.85
C ALA A 70 9.66 -2.22 -8.33
N ALA A 71 8.58 -1.84 -7.64
CA ALA A 71 8.56 -1.70 -6.18
C ALA A 71 8.89 -3.05 -5.51
N SER A 72 8.32 -4.15 -5.99
CA SER A 72 8.58 -5.49 -5.45
C SER A 72 10.02 -5.94 -5.65
N ALA A 73 10.59 -5.69 -6.82
CA ALA A 73 12.00 -5.98 -7.10
C ALA A 73 12.93 -5.15 -6.19
N LEU A 74 12.61 -3.87 -5.98
CA LEU A 74 13.35 -3.01 -5.06
C LEU A 74 13.23 -3.50 -3.61
N ILE A 75 12.03 -3.89 -3.15
CA ILE A 75 11.83 -4.47 -1.81
C ILE A 75 12.71 -5.70 -1.65
N TRP A 76 12.69 -6.62 -2.62
CA TRP A 76 13.49 -7.84 -2.58
C TRP A 76 14.99 -7.53 -2.45
N ARG A 77 15.48 -6.57 -3.26
CA ARG A 77 16.86 -6.11 -3.23
C ARG A 77 17.23 -5.47 -1.89
N HIS A 78 16.37 -4.60 -1.34
CA HIS A 78 16.60 -3.91 -0.08
C HIS A 78 16.49 -4.84 1.14
N LEU A 79 15.69 -5.90 1.06
CA LEU A 79 15.65 -6.95 2.08
C LEU A 79 16.96 -7.74 2.14
N GLY A 80 17.69 -7.87 1.03
CA GLY A 80 19.03 -8.47 0.98
C GLY A 80 20.19 -7.56 1.37
N ARG A 81 19.94 -6.28 1.62
CA ARG A 81 20.97 -5.31 2.03
C ARG A 81 20.81 -4.99 3.50
N GLU A 82 21.79 -5.37 4.32
CA GLU A 82 21.74 -5.17 5.77
C GLU A 82 21.70 -3.69 6.17
N ALA A 83 22.42 -2.83 5.45
CA ALA A 83 22.43 -1.37 5.67
C ALA A 83 21.08 -0.68 5.38
N SER A 84 20.15 -1.37 4.73
CA SER A 84 18.88 -0.81 4.29
C SER A 84 17.76 -1.17 5.27
N HIS A 85 17.45 -0.28 6.20
CA HIS A 85 16.45 -0.52 7.26
C HIS A 85 15.06 0.04 6.92
N ALA A 86 14.96 1.29 6.47
CA ALA A 86 13.67 1.96 6.23
C ALA A 86 13.09 1.73 4.81
N GLN A 87 13.95 1.53 3.80
CA GLN A 87 13.52 1.41 2.40
C GLN A 87 12.50 0.28 2.15
N PRO A 88 12.64 -0.94 2.71
CA PRO A 88 11.65 -2.00 2.52
C PRO A 88 10.25 -1.60 2.99
N PHE A 89 10.15 -0.83 4.08
CA PHE A 89 8.88 -0.35 4.62
C PHE A 89 8.24 0.70 3.72
N ILE A 90 9.00 1.72 3.31
CA ILE A 90 8.52 2.78 2.41
C ILE A 90 8.04 2.19 1.08
N LEU A 91 8.83 1.29 0.48
CA LEU A 91 8.43 0.63 -0.76
C LEU A 91 7.20 -0.27 -0.59
N THR A 92 7.02 -0.87 0.59
CA THR A 92 5.80 -1.63 0.90
C THR A 92 4.58 -0.72 1.02
N LEU A 93 4.73 0.50 1.55
CA LEU A 93 3.65 1.50 1.53
C LEU A 93 3.29 1.90 0.09
N VAL A 94 4.29 2.11 -0.76
CA VAL A 94 4.07 2.36 -2.20
C VAL A 94 3.34 1.18 -2.85
N LEU A 95 3.75 -0.05 -2.56
CA LEU A 95 3.10 -1.26 -3.09
C LEU A 95 1.62 -1.34 -2.67
N VAL A 96 1.33 -1.07 -1.40
CA VAL A 96 -0.05 -1.03 -0.88
C VAL A 96 -0.86 0.07 -1.56
N PHE A 97 -0.30 1.28 -1.68
CA PHE A 97 -0.93 2.40 -2.37
C PHE A 97 -1.26 2.08 -3.84
N LEU A 98 -0.32 1.45 -4.57
CA LEU A 98 -0.54 1.01 -5.95
C LEU A 98 -1.65 -0.05 -6.04
N GLY A 99 -1.69 -1.00 -5.10
CA GLY A 99 -2.74 -2.01 -5.02
C GLY A 99 -4.13 -1.40 -4.83
N PHE A 100 -4.28 -0.48 -3.86
CA PHE A 100 -5.53 0.24 -3.65
C PHE A 100 -5.92 1.13 -4.83
N SER A 101 -4.96 1.77 -5.48
CA SER A 101 -5.20 2.57 -6.69
C SER A 101 -5.72 1.69 -7.83
N GLY A 102 -5.12 0.51 -8.05
CA GLY A 102 -5.58 -0.45 -9.05
C GLY A 102 -7.00 -0.95 -8.79
N LEU A 103 -7.35 -1.22 -7.52
CA LEU A 103 -8.73 -1.53 -7.13
C LEU A 103 -9.68 -0.37 -7.42
N GLY A 104 -9.32 0.86 -7.03
CA GLY A 104 -10.12 2.06 -7.27
C GLY A 104 -10.38 2.30 -8.76
N ILE A 105 -9.37 2.14 -9.60
CA ILE A 105 -9.50 2.26 -11.06
C ILE A 105 -10.46 1.20 -11.62
N SER A 106 -10.45 0.00 -11.05
CA SER A 106 -11.26 -1.15 -11.52
C SER A 106 -12.75 -0.98 -11.22
N ILE A 107 -13.08 -0.35 -10.08
CA ILE A 107 -14.49 -0.13 -9.69
C ILE A 107 -15.06 1.19 -10.21
N TRP A 108 -14.21 2.19 -10.48
CA TRP A 108 -14.63 3.49 -10.98
C TRP A 108 -15.51 3.39 -12.25
N PRO A 109 -16.62 4.13 -12.34
CA PRO A 109 -17.14 5.16 -11.41
C PRO A 109 -18.08 4.60 -10.32
N ALA A 110 -18.28 3.28 -10.27
CA ALA A 110 -19.08 2.64 -9.25
C ALA A 110 -18.30 2.54 -7.92
N ILE A 111 -18.99 2.80 -6.82
CA ILE A 111 -18.46 2.52 -5.48
C ILE A 111 -18.98 1.18 -4.95
N ILE A 112 -20.21 0.80 -5.36
CA ILE A 112 -20.80 -0.52 -5.14
C ILE A 112 -21.34 -1.01 -6.49
N PRO A 113 -20.56 -1.84 -7.23
CA PRO A 113 -21.01 -2.36 -8.52
C PRO A 113 -22.24 -3.28 -8.38
N PRO A 114 -23.14 -3.31 -9.36
CA PRO A 114 -23.15 -2.52 -10.60
C PRO A 114 -23.96 -1.21 -10.50
N SER A 115 -24.71 -0.98 -9.43
CA SER A 115 -25.83 -0.03 -9.42
C SER A 115 -25.56 1.31 -8.74
N ILE A 116 -24.56 1.42 -7.87
CA ILE A 116 -24.31 2.66 -7.11
C ILE A 116 -23.01 3.31 -7.57
N THR A 117 -23.17 4.43 -8.26
CA THR A 117 -22.07 5.32 -8.66
C THR A 117 -21.59 6.19 -7.50
N LEU A 118 -20.36 6.68 -7.60
CA LEU A 118 -19.80 7.64 -6.65
C LEU A 118 -20.72 8.85 -6.42
N TRP A 119 -21.35 9.33 -7.48
CA TRP A 119 -22.25 10.49 -7.46
C TRP A 119 -23.58 10.19 -6.76
N GLN A 120 -24.10 8.97 -6.92
CA GLN A 120 -25.34 8.55 -6.24
C GLN A 120 -25.12 8.27 -4.76
N ALA A 121 -23.91 7.82 -4.39
CA ALA A 121 -23.51 7.64 -2.99
C ALA A 121 -23.05 8.94 -2.32
N ALA A 122 -22.97 10.05 -3.06
CA ALA A 122 -22.50 11.32 -2.54
C ALA A 122 -23.51 11.92 -1.55
N ALA A 123 -22.99 12.40 -0.42
CA ALA A 123 -23.78 13.20 0.52
C ALA A 123 -24.17 14.56 -0.13
N PRO A 124 -25.20 15.24 0.41
CA PRO A 124 -25.56 16.59 -0.05
C PRO A 124 -24.38 17.56 0.00
N GLU A 125 -24.32 18.49 -0.96
CA GLU A 125 -23.19 19.42 -1.16
C GLU A 125 -22.79 20.14 0.14
N GLN A 126 -23.76 20.67 0.90
CA GLN A 126 -23.51 21.36 2.17
C GLN A 126 -22.81 20.47 3.22
N SER A 127 -23.16 19.18 3.29
CA SER A 127 -22.49 18.24 4.19
C SER A 127 -21.08 17.89 3.71
N GLN A 128 -20.87 17.81 2.39
CA GLN A 128 -19.54 17.58 1.81
C GLN A 128 -18.61 18.77 2.00
N GLU A 129 -19.11 20.00 1.84
CA GLU A 129 -18.34 21.22 2.09
C GLU A 129 -17.91 21.31 3.55
N PHE A 130 -18.83 21.04 4.49
CA PHE A 130 -18.50 20.98 5.91
C PHE A 130 -17.43 19.92 6.21
N MET A 131 -17.59 18.72 5.66
CA MET A 131 -16.61 17.63 5.82
C MET A 131 -15.25 17.98 5.20
N LEU A 132 -15.24 18.65 4.05
CA LEU A 132 -14.03 19.08 3.36
C LEU A 132 -13.24 20.09 4.20
N ILE A 133 -13.91 21.09 4.75
CA ILE A 133 -13.28 22.07 5.65
C ILE A 133 -12.70 21.35 6.87
N GLY A 134 -13.48 20.48 7.51
CA GLY A 134 -13.00 19.67 8.65
C GLY A 134 -11.77 18.83 8.29
N ALA A 135 -11.81 18.11 7.16
CA ALA A 135 -10.71 17.30 6.66
C ALA A 135 -9.45 18.14 6.36
N LEU A 136 -9.61 19.34 5.79
CA LEU A 136 -8.51 20.25 5.46
C LEU A 136 -7.69 20.65 6.70
N PHE A 137 -8.31 20.75 7.87
CA PHE A 137 -7.60 21.05 9.13
C PHE A 137 -7.16 19.79 9.88
N ILE A 138 -8.03 18.78 9.97
CA ILE A 138 -7.78 17.59 10.77
C ILE A 138 -6.68 16.72 10.15
N ILE A 139 -6.68 16.54 8.82
CA ILE A 139 -5.68 15.68 8.15
C ILE A 139 -4.25 16.20 8.38
N PRO A 140 -3.93 17.49 8.16
CA PRO A 140 -2.59 18.02 8.47
C PRO A 140 -2.19 17.82 9.93
N VAL A 141 -3.09 18.03 10.88
CA VAL A 141 -2.79 17.83 12.31
C VAL A 141 -2.46 16.37 12.59
N ILE A 142 -3.24 15.42 12.06
CA ILE A 142 -2.97 13.98 12.20
C ILE A 142 -1.61 13.64 11.57
N LEU A 143 -1.30 14.16 10.39
CA LEU A 143 -0.03 13.91 9.71
C LEU A 143 1.16 14.50 10.47
N VAL A 144 1.05 15.73 11.01
CA VAL A 144 2.11 16.34 11.83
C VAL A 144 2.34 15.52 13.09
N TYR A 145 1.28 15.14 13.81
CA TYR A 145 1.38 14.31 15.00
C TYR A 145 2.01 12.94 14.69
N THR A 146 1.59 12.31 13.59
CA THR A 146 2.15 11.02 13.14
C THR A 146 3.63 11.19 12.82
N PHE A 147 4.00 12.18 12.01
CA PHE A 147 5.39 12.43 11.66
C PHE A 147 6.25 12.73 12.89
N TRP A 148 5.75 13.55 13.82
CA TRP A 148 6.42 13.86 15.07
C TRP A 148 6.64 12.61 15.93
N SER A 149 5.62 11.77 16.07
CA SER A 149 5.72 10.49 16.78
C SER A 149 6.81 9.60 16.16
N TYR A 150 6.83 9.45 14.82
CA TYR A 150 7.88 8.70 14.14
C TYR A 150 9.28 9.32 14.29
N TYR A 151 9.37 10.65 14.33
CA TYR A 151 10.62 11.38 14.54
C TYR A 151 11.17 11.18 15.95
N VAL A 152 10.32 11.33 16.98
CA VAL A 152 10.67 11.12 18.39
C VAL A 152 11.08 9.67 18.63
N PHE A 153 10.32 8.71 18.11
CA PHE A 153 10.59 7.28 18.30
C PHE A 153 11.50 6.68 17.23
N ARG A 154 12.35 7.47 16.55
CA ARG A 154 13.18 6.98 15.43
C ARG A 154 14.27 5.97 15.85
N GLY A 155 14.59 5.90 17.13
CA GLY A 155 15.54 4.93 17.68
C GLY A 155 15.12 3.48 17.40
N LYS A 156 16.11 2.61 17.30
CA LYS A 156 15.89 1.16 17.37
C LYS A 156 15.69 0.79 18.83
N VAL A 157 14.89 -0.24 19.10
CA VAL A 157 14.63 -0.70 20.47
C VAL A 157 15.83 -1.56 20.91
N PRO A 158 16.66 -1.13 21.89
CA PRO A 158 17.78 -1.93 22.38
C PRO A 158 17.28 -3.19 23.06
N GLN A 159 18.06 -4.29 22.99
CA GLN A 159 17.71 -5.54 23.68
C GLN A 159 17.84 -5.46 25.21
N ASP A 160 18.43 -4.38 25.76
CA ASP A 160 18.93 -4.32 27.15
C ASP A 160 18.05 -3.49 28.12
N GLU A 161 16.89 -2.98 27.67
CA GLU A 161 16.00 -2.16 28.52
C GLU A 161 14.78 -2.92 29.08
N GLY A 162 14.80 -4.25 29.04
CA GLY A 162 13.74 -5.08 29.61
C GLY A 162 14.27 -6.16 30.54
N TYR A 163 13.92 -6.03 31.83
CA TYR A 163 14.10 -6.98 32.95
C TYR A 163 15.35 -6.80 33.83
N HIS A 164 15.21 -5.92 34.84
CA HIS A 164 15.65 -6.22 36.20
C HIS A 164 14.42 -6.65 37.03
#